data_AF-A0A8J6J387-F1
#
_entry.id   AF-A0A8J6J387-F1
#
_cell.length_a   1.000
_cell.length_b   1.000
_cell.length_c   1.000
_cell.angle_alpha   90.00
_cell.angle_beta   90.00
_cell.angle_gamma   90.00
#
_symmetry.space_group_name_H-M   'P 1'
#
loop_
_entity.id
_entity.type
_entity.pdbx_description
1 polymer ?
#
loop_
_entity_poly.entity_id
_entity_poly.type
_entity_poly.pdbx_seq_one_letter_code
_entity_poly.pdbx_strand_id
1 'polypeptide(L)'
;MEQGDLRIRRQIAHINGEVVQAPLKTKNAYRTLPLEKDMVDILNQQKKKVREGPWVFPSTTDGPISPDSVLHMLHRVLKRAGLPRSQVP
;
A
#
# COMPACT_ATOMS: atom_id res chain seq x y z
N MET A 1 -11.76 -7.92 -6.70
CA MET A 1 -11.30 -6.99 -7.76
C MET A 1 -11.60 -7.69 -9.06
N GLU A 2 -12.32 -7.08 -10.01
CA GLU A 2 -12.88 -7.81 -11.16
C GLU A 2 -12.14 -7.55 -12.48
N GLN A 3 -11.45 -6.41 -12.63
CA GLN A 3 -10.97 -5.94 -13.95
C GLN A 3 -9.47 -6.12 -14.20
N GLY A 4 -8.72 -6.79 -13.31
CA GLY A 4 -7.27 -6.93 -13.49
C GLY A 4 -6.51 -5.60 -13.53
N ASP A 5 -7.14 -4.49 -13.15
CA ASP A 5 -6.57 -3.14 -13.28
C ASP A 5 -6.53 -2.43 -11.93
N LEU A 6 -5.35 -1.94 -11.54
CA LEU A 6 -5.17 -1.08 -10.38
C LEU A 6 -5.20 0.40 -10.78
N ARG A 7 -6.27 1.09 -10.39
CA ARG A 7 -6.44 2.53 -10.66
C ARG A 7 -5.88 3.37 -9.52
N ILE A 8 -4.82 4.12 -9.79
CA ILE A 8 -4.21 5.04 -8.84
C ILE A 8 -4.89 6.40 -8.97
N ARG A 9 -5.63 6.80 -7.93
CA ARG A 9 -6.41 8.06 -7.91
C ARG A 9 -6.18 8.93 -6.67
N ARG A 10 -5.63 8.36 -5.61
CA ARG A 10 -5.39 8.99 -4.30
C ARG A 10 -4.14 8.37 -3.70
N GLN A 11 -3.55 9.05 -2.73
CA GLN A 11 -2.39 8.55 -1.99
C GLN A 11 -2.59 8.77 -0.48
N ILE A 12 -1.89 7.97 0.32
CA ILE A 12 -1.76 8.19 1.75
C ILE A 12 -0.44 8.90 1.98
N ALA A 13 -0.48 10.05 2.63
CA ALA A 13 0.69 10.88 2.90
C ALA A 13 0.76 11.20 4.39
N HIS A 14 1.98 11.43 4.88
CA HIS A 14 2.21 11.99 6.20
C HIS A 14 2.40 13.50 6.05
N ILE A 15 1.48 14.29 6.60
CA ILE A 15 1.49 15.75 6.52
C ILE A 15 1.30 16.29 7.94
N ASN A 16 2.23 17.12 8.40
CA ASN A 16 2.18 17.74 9.73
C ASN A 16 1.98 16.75 10.89
N GLY A 17 2.55 15.54 10.80
CA GLY A 17 2.40 14.52 11.83
C GLY A 17 1.18 13.62 11.67
N GLU A 18 0.29 13.90 10.71
CA GLU A 18 -0.95 13.14 10.49
C GLU A 18 -0.92 12.31 9.21
N VAL A 19 -1.48 11.10 9.28
CA VAL A 19 -1.65 10.21 8.12
C VAL A 19 -2.96 10.57 7.43
N VAL A 20 -2.87 11.22 6.28
CA VAL A 20 -4.02 11.74 5.55
C VAL A 20 -4.14 11.13 4.16
N GLN A 21 -5.37 10.96 3.70
CA GLN A 21 -5.63 10.67 2.30
C GLN A 21 -5.61 11.97 1.49
N ALA A 22 -4.68 12.06 0.54
CA ALA A 22 -4.49 13.24 -0.28
C ALA A 22 -4.77 12.92 -1.77
N PRO A 23 -5.18 13.93 -2.56
CA PRO A 23 -5.12 13.82 -4.01
C PRO A 23 -3.66 13.60 -4.46
N LEU A 24 -3.50 13.12 -5.69
CA LEU A 24 -2.17 12.98 -6.28
C LEU A 24 -1.60 14.36 -6.59
N LYS A 25 -0.28 14.54 -6.41
CA LYS A 25 0.39 15.84 -6.56
C LYS A 25 0.23 16.45 -7.96
N THR A 26 0.10 15.65 -9.01
CA THR A 26 -0.03 16.11 -10.41
C THR A 26 -1.08 15.31 -11.17
N LYS A 27 -1.65 15.90 -12.24
CA LYS A 27 -2.62 15.20 -13.12
C LYS A 27 -2.04 13.96 -13.80
N ASN A 28 -0.72 13.93 -14.04
CA ASN A 28 -0.05 12.78 -14.67
C ASN A 28 0.17 11.60 -13.72
N ALA A 29 -0.13 11.76 -12.43
CA ALA A 29 -0.02 10.67 -11.46
C ALA A 29 -1.25 9.74 -11.48
N TYR A 30 -2.38 10.18 -12.06
CA TYR A 30 -3.51 9.31 -12.30
C TYR A 30 -3.14 8.30 -13.37
N ARG A 31 -3.14 7.02 -13.01
CA ARG A 31 -2.76 5.94 -13.92
C ARG A 31 -3.46 4.65 -13.58
N THR A 32 -3.60 3.79 -14.58
CA THR A 32 -4.07 2.43 -14.42
C THR A 32 -2.89 1.51 -14.65
N LEU A 33 -2.62 0.60 -13.72
CA LEU A 33 -1.62 -0.45 -13.86
C LEU A 33 -2.33 -1.77 -14.11
N PRO A 34 -2.04 -2.47 -15.21
CA PRO A 34 -2.51 -3.83 -15.38
C PRO A 34 -1.88 -4.71 -14.30
N LEU A 35 -2.69 -5.58 -13.73
CA LEU A 35 -2.32 -6.59 -12.75
C LEU A 35 -2.46 -7.96 -13.40
N GLU A 36 -1.46 -8.80 -13.20
CA GLU A 36 -1.56 -10.21 -13.55
C GLU A 36 -2.57 -10.91 -12.64
N LYS A 37 -3.10 -12.03 -13.14
CA LYS A 37 -4.12 -12.83 -12.42
C LYS A 37 -3.65 -13.21 -11.02
N ASP A 38 -2.40 -13.65 -10.88
CA ASP A 38 -1.82 -14.07 -9.60
C ASP A 38 -1.79 -12.92 -8.60
N MET A 39 -1.50 -11.69 -9.05
CA MET A 39 -1.54 -10.50 -8.19
C MET A 39 -2.97 -10.17 -7.74
N VAL A 40 -3.96 -10.30 -8.63
CA VAL A 40 -5.38 -10.10 -8.29
C VAL A 40 -5.82 -11.10 -7.23
N ASP A 41 -5.40 -12.35 -7.36
CA ASP A 41 -5.74 -13.41 -6.40
C ASP A 41 -5.11 -13.15 -5.02
N ILE A 42 -3.83 -12.74 -4.97
CA ILE A 42 -3.17 -12.34 -3.73
C ILE A 42 -3.93 -11.20 -3.03
N LEU A 43 -4.32 -10.16 -3.78
CA LEU A 43 -5.04 -9.02 -3.23
C LEU A 43 -6.46 -9.40 -2.76
N ASN A 44 -7.15 -10.29 -3.47
CA ASN A 44 -8.46 -10.80 -3.06
C ASN A 44 -8.35 -11.65 -1.78
N GLN A 45 -7.32 -12.50 -1.67
CA GLN A 45 -7.06 -13.26 -0.44
C GLN A 45 -6.75 -12.34 0.74
N GLN A 46 -5.95 -11.31 0.53
CA GLN A 46 -5.64 -10.30 1.54
C GLN A 46 -6.93 -9.60 2.01
N LYS A 47 -7.80 -9.18 1.09
CA LYS A 47 -9.07 -8.54 1.43
C LYS A 47 -10.00 -9.44 2.26
N LYS A 48 -9.97 -10.76 2.04
CA LYS A 48 -10.75 -11.73 2.86
C LYS A 48 -10.18 -11.92 4.26
N LYS A 49 -8.87 -11.78 4.44
CA LYS A 49 -8.18 -11.92 5.75
C LYS A 49 -8.36 -10.69 6.63
N VAL A 50 -8.46 -9.53 6.01
CA VAL A 50 -8.66 -8.25 6.70
C VAL A 50 -10.14 -8.09 7.07
N ARG A 51 -10.43 -7.55 8.26
CA ARG A 51 -11.79 -7.18 8.69
C ARG A 51 -12.45 -6.29 7.64
N GLU A 52 -13.77 -6.39 7.47
CA GLU A 52 -14.52 -5.55 6.53
C GLU A 52 -14.18 -4.06 6.72
N GLY A 53 -13.59 -3.46 5.70
CA GLY A 53 -13.11 -2.09 5.74
C GLY A 53 -12.63 -1.63 4.36
N PRO A 54 -12.47 -0.31 4.16
CA PRO A 54 -12.09 0.26 2.87
C PRO A 54 -10.62 0.01 2.50
N TRP A 55 -9.80 -0.50 3.43
CA TRP A 55 -8.36 -0.64 3.29
C TRP A 55 -7.94 -2.10 3.06
N VAL A 56 -7.23 -2.36 1.96
CA VAL A 56 -6.59 -3.67 1.70
C VAL A 56 -5.41 -3.91 2.65
N PHE A 57 -4.77 -2.84 3.10
CA PHE A 57 -3.66 -2.83 4.04
C PHE A 57 -3.99 -1.92 5.22
N PRO A 58 -4.70 -2.43 6.24
CA PRO A 58 -5.10 -1.65 7.40
C PRO A 58 -3.94 -1.45 8.37
N SER A 59 -4.01 -0.38 9.17
CA SER A 59 -3.24 -0.23 10.40
C SER A 59 -3.93 -0.95 11.57
N THR A 60 -3.29 -0.97 12.72
CA THR A 60 -3.88 -1.48 13.98
C THR A 60 -5.03 -0.62 14.52
N THR A 61 -5.27 0.56 13.95
CA THR A 61 -6.29 1.53 14.36
C THR A 61 -7.45 1.63 13.37
N ASP A 62 -7.69 0.58 12.56
CA ASP A 62 -8.68 0.53 11.47
C ASP A 62 -8.51 1.64 10.39
N GLY A 63 -7.34 2.27 10.33
CA GLY A 63 -6.96 3.24 9.31
C GLY A 63 -6.10 2.64 8.19
N PRO A 64 -5.63 3.44 7.22
CA PRO A 64 -4.62 2.97 6.28
C PRO A 64 -3.28 2.78 7.01
N ILE A 65 -2.47 1.82 6.54
CA ILE A 65 -1.08 1.72 7.00
C ILE A 65 -0.32 3.03 6.73
N SER A 66 0.48 3.48 7.71
CA SER A 66 1.31 4.68 7.54
C SER A 66 2.49 4.40 6.60
N PRO A 67 2.93 5.38 5.79
CA PRO A 67 4.09 5.21 4.91
C PRO A 67 5.34 4.71 5.64
N ASP A 68 5.65 5.27 6.81
CA ASP A 68 6.81 4.88 7.61
C ASP A 68 6.72 3.43 8.10
N SER A 69 5.52 2.95 8.41
CA SER A 69 5.32 1.55 8.82
C SER A 69 5.69 0.58 7.72
N VAL A 70 5.41 0.94 6.45
CA VAL A 70 5.78 0.13 5.28
C VAL A 70 7.30 0.02 5.14
N LEU A 71 8.02 1.13 5.34
CA LEU A 71 9.50 1.13 5.31
C LEU A 71 10.08 0.25 6.41
N HIS A 72 9.58 0.39 7.65
CA HIS A 72 10.00 -0.47 8.75
C HIS A 72 9.68 -1.95 8.50
N MET A 73 8.53 -2.26 7.90
CA MET A 73 8.17 -3.63 7.49
C MET A 73 9.16 -4.17 6.46
N LEU A 74 9.50 -3.39 5.44
CA LEU A 74 10.47 -3.78 4.41
C LEU A 74 11.83 -4.09 5.05
N HIS A 75 12.34 -3.22 5.92
CA HIS A 75 13.61 -3.48 6.61
C HIS A 75 13.58 -4.74 7.47
N ARG A 76 12.45 -5.06 8.11
CA ARG A 76 12.29 -6.34 8.83
C ARG A 76 12.34 -7.54 7.90
N VAL A 77 11.70 -7.47 6.75
CA VAL A 77 11.72 -8.53 5.73
C VAL A 77 13.13 -8.74 5.20
N LEU A 78 13.84 -7.65 4.85
CA LEU A 78 15.23 -7.72 4.38
C LEU A 78 16.17 -8.31 5.43
N LYS A 79 16.07 -7.87 6.69
CA LYS A 79 16.86 -8.44 7.80
C LYS A 79 16.64 -9.94 7.94
N ARG A 80 15.39 -10.40 7.89
CA ARG A 80 15.04 -11.83 7.99
C ARG A 80 15.56 -12.65 6.80
N ALA A 81 15.65 -12.03 5.63
CA ALA A 81 16.22 -12.63 4.43
C ALA A 81 17.76 -12.56 4.38
N GLY A 82 18.42 -11.95 5.38
CA GLY A 82 19.88 -11.76 5.37
C GLY A 82 20.36 -10.69 4.39
N LEU A 83 19.46 -9.82 3.91
CA LEU A 83 19.75 -8.77 2.94
C LEU A 83 20.07 -7.43 3.61
N PRO A 84 20.90 -6.58 2.99
CA PRO A 84 21.21 -5.25 3.52
C PRO A 84 19.96 -4.36 3.54
N ARG A 85 19.98 -3.34 4.40
CA ARG A 85 18.89 -2.34 4.44
C ARG A 85 18.88 -1.54 3.15
N SER A 86 17.68 -1.25 2.63
CA SER A 86 17.53 -0.30 1.54
C SER A 86 17.90 1.10 2.02
N GLN A 87 18.82 1.75 1.31
CA GLN A 87 19.00 3.19 1.36
C GLN A 87 17.96 3.81 0.44
N VAL A 88 16.72 3.92 0.92
CA VAL A 88 15.75 4.77 0.23
C VAL A 88 16.10 6.20 0.64
N PRO A 89 16.42 7.10 -0.30
CA PRO A 89 16.70 8.50 0.02
C PRO A 89 15.49 9.21 0.63
#